data_AF-A0A3D3XH91-F1
#
_entry.id   AF-A0A3D3XH91-F1
#
_cell.length_a   1.000
_cell.length_b   1.000
_cell.length_c   1.000
_cell.angle_alpha   90.00
_cell.angle_beta   90.00
_cell.angle_gamma   90.00
#
_symmetry.space_group_name_H-M   'P 1'
#
loop_
_entity.id
_entity.type
_entity.pdbx_description
1 polymer ?
#
loop_
_entity_poly.entity_id
_entity_poly.type
_entity_poly.pdbx_seq_one_letter_code
_entity_poly.pdbx_strand_id
1 'polypeptide(L)'
;MDEYEAKALLVYNFVKYTSWPEGSFENETSPIQIAVVGNSNFFDSFKNYQGKKVKGRALKIVMLKMMTDFDGEHVLYLSGKWTASTKFFIENVGLKERPILTVGESEDFVINGGI
;
A
#
# COMPACT_ATOMS: atom_id res chain seq x y z
N MET A 1 20.52 6.29 6.85
CA MET A 1 19.25 5.68 6.43
C MET A 1 18.31 5.86 7.59
N ASP A 2 17.29 6.68 7.39
CA ASP A 2 16.21 6.89 8.37
C ASP A 2 15.28 5.66 8.38
N GLU A 3 14.57 5.43 9.48
CA GLU A 3 13.64 4.30 9.64
C GLU A 3 12.57 4.31 8.53
N TYR A 4 12.04 5.49 8.21
CA TYR A 4 11.03 5.65 7.16
C TYR A 4 11.59 5.32 5.76
N GLU A 5 12.84 5.69 5.46
CA GLU A 5 13.49 5.34 4.20
C GLU A 5 13.66 3.82 4.05
N ALA A 6 14.05 3.14 5.14
CA ALA A 6 14.19 1.69 5.16
C ALA A 6 12.85 0.99 4.92
N LYS A 7 11.78 1.49 5.55
CA LYS A 7 10.41 0.97 5.35
C LYS A 7 9.89 1.24 3.94
N ALA A 8 10.13 2.43 3.38
CA ALA A 8 9.75 2.74 2.00
C ALA A 8 10.45 1.81 1.00
N LEU A 9 11.74 1.50 1.24
CA LEU A 9 12.48 0.51 0.46
C LEU A 9 11.88 -0.90 0.61
N LEU A 10 11.45 -1.29 1.81
CA LEU A 10 10.78 -2.57 2.04
C LEU A 10 9.48 -2.69 1.25
N VAL A 11 8.60 -1.68 1.30
CA VAL A 11 7.35 -1.68 0.53
C VAL A 11 7.63 -1.70 -0.97
N TYR A 12 8.63 -0.95 -1.44
CA TYR A 12 9.07 -1.00 -2.83
C TYR A 12 9.51 -2.41 -3.25
N ASN A 13 10.24 -3.12 -2.38
CA ASN A 13 10.64 -4.51 -2.64
C ASN A 13 9.44 -5.44 -2.71
N PHE A 14 8.45 -5.32 -1.82
CA PHE A 14 7.23 -6.12 -1.92
C PHE A 14 6.52 -5.88 -3.25
N VAL A 15 6.33 -4.63 -3.66
CA VAL A 15 5.75 -4.28 -4.97
C VAL A 15 6.51 -4.95 -6.13
N LYS A 16 7.84 -5.02 -6.05
CA LYS A 16 8.68 -5.65 -7.08
C LYS A 16 8.45 -7.15 -7.19
N TYR A 17 8.18 -7.84 -6.08
CA TYR A 17 8.02 -9.29 -6.04
C TYR A 17 6.56 -9.75 -6.11
N THR A 18 5.60 -8.86 -5.83
CA THR A 18 4.17 -9.14 -5.98
C THR A 18 3.79 -9.23 -7.45
N SER A 19 2.96 -10.21 -7.75
CA SER A 19 2.27 -10.35 -9.04
C SER A 19 0.78 -10.23 -8.77
N TRP A 20 0.10 -9.43 -9.58
CA TRP A 20 -1.34 -9.23 -9.50
C TRP A 20 -2.05 -10.14 -10.50
N PRO A 21 -3.26 -10.63 -10.20
CA PRO A 21 -4.06 -11.40 -11.14
C PRO A 21 -4.50 -10.56 -12.34
N GLU A 22 -4.93 -11.24 -13.39
CA GLU A 22 -5.51 -10.62 -14.58
C GLU A 22 -6.72 -9.74 -14.20
N GLY A 23 -6.88 -8.60 -14.87
CA GLY A 23 -7.95 -7.64 -14.57
C GLY A 23 -7.67 -6.69 -13.39
N SER A 24 -6.54 -6.84 -12.69
CA SER A 24 -6.19 -5.90 -11.60
C SER A 24 -5.84 -4.49 -12.10
N PHE A 25 -5.43 -4.38 -13.36
CA PHE A 25 -5.07 -3.11 -14.00
C PHE A 25 -6.01 -2.85 -15.18
N GLU A 26 -6.37 -1.58 -15.39
CA GLU A 26 -7.22 -1.18 -16.53
C GLU A 26 -6.55 -1.44 -17.89
N ASN A 27 -5.22 -1.22 -17.99
CA ASN A 27 -4.44 -1.46 -19.20
C ASN A 27 -2.96 -1.75 -18.88
N GLU A 28 -2.12 -1.98 -19.89
CA GLU A 28 -0.68 -2.31 -19.72
C GLU A 28 0.17 -1.18 -19.13
N THR A 29 -0.27 0.07 -19.30
CA THR A 29 0.44 1.27 -18.83
C THR A 29 -0.09 1.83 -17.52
N SER A 30 -1.22 1.31 -17.02
CA SER A 30 -1.80 1.72 -15.74
C SER A 30 -0.76 1.61 -14.62
N PRO A 31 -0.62 2.65 -13.78
CA PRO A 31 0.37 2.66 -12.71
C PRO A 31 0.02 1.64 -11.63
N ILE A 32 1.03 1.20 -10.89
CA ILE A 32 0.82 0.53 -9.61
C ILE A 32 0.51 1.63 -8.60
N GLN A 33 -0.74 1.68 -8.14
CA GLN A 33 -1.19 2.67 -7.16
C GLN A 33 -0.90 2.18 -5.75
N ILE A 34 -0.21 3.00 -4.96
CA ILE A 34 0.20 2.71 -3.59
C ILE A 34 -0.41 3.78 -2.68
N ALA A 35 -1.35 3.37 -1.83
CA ALA A 35 -1.94 4.24 -0.82
C ALA A 35 -1.16 4.15 0.49
N VAL A 36 -0.87 5.31 1.09
CA VAL A 36 -0.35 5.43 2.45
C VAL A 36 -1.45 5.98 3.35
N VAL A 37 -1.68 5.31 4.47
CA VAL A 37 -2.59 5.75 5.53
C VAL A 37 -1.78 6.06 6.80
N GLY A 38 -1.98 7.26 7.35
CA GLY A 38 -1.44 7.69 8.64
C GLY A 38 -0.31 8.71 8.54
N ASN A 39 0.93 8.25 8.67
CA ASN A 39 2.13 9.01 8.90
C ASN A 39 2.63 9.75 7.64
N SER A 40 2.60 11.09 7.69
CA SER A 40 3.07 11.95 6.61
C SER A 40 4.57 11.88 6.37
N ASN A 41 5.39 11.63 7.40
CA ASN A 41 6.84 11.53 7.25
C ASN A 41 7.22 10.26 6.47
N PHE A 42 6.54 9.15 6.73
CA PHE A 42 6.66 7.96 5.89
C PHE A 42 6.27 8.26 4.44
N PHE A 43 5.11 8.89 4.23
CA PHE A 43 4.66 9.28 2.89
C PHE A 43 5.70 10.13 2.16
N ASP A 44 6.29 11.13 2.84
CA ASP A 44 7.33 11.99 2.28
C ASP A 44 8.59 11.21 1.90
N SER A 45 9.03 10.26 2.74
CA SER A 45 10.15 9.38 2.39
C SER A 45 9.86 8.54 1.14
N PHE A 46 8.60 8.17 0.93
CA PHE A 46 8.21 7.29 -0.17
C PHE A 46 8.07 8.04 -1.50
N LYS A 47 7.84 9.36 -1.49
CA LYS A 47 7.76 10.21 -2.70
C LYS A 47 8.97 10.07 -3.62
N ASN A 48 10.15 9.75 -3.08
CA ASN A 48 11.36 9.49 -3.87
C ASN A 48 11.23 8.30 -4.85
N TYR A 49 10.19 7.48 -4.69
CA TYR A 49 9.87 6.35 -5.59
C TYR A 49 8.76 6.68 -6.59
N GLN A 50 8.15 7.87 -6.52
CA GLN A 50 7.12 8.31 -7.47
C GLN A 50 7.63 8.20 -8.91
N GLY A 51 6.83 7.59 -9.79
CA GLY A 51 7.16 7.44 -11.20
C GLY A 51 8.22 6.38 -11.52
N LYS A 52 8.89 5.78 -10.52
CA LYS A 52 9.80 4.65 -10.76
C LYS A 52 9.04 3.51 -11.44
N LYS A 53 9.70 2.80 -12.34
CA LYS A 53 9.08 1.67 -13.04
C LYS A 53 9.33 0.37 -12.30
N VAL A 54 8.27 -0.41 -12.13
CA VAL A 54 8.31 -1.81 -11.67
C VAL A 54 7.52 -2.63 -12.69
N LYS A 55 8.16 -3.67 -13.26
CA LYS A 55 7.56 -4.54 -14.29
C LYS A 55 6.89 -3.75 -15.42
N GLY A 56 7.52 -2.65 -15.86
CA GLY A 56 7.01 -1.77 -16.93
C GLY A 56 6.02 -0.69 -16.49
N ARG A 57 5.42 -0.78 -15.30
CA ARG A 57 4.41 0.15 -14.78
C ARG A 57 5.02 1.20 -13.86
N ALA A 58 4.58 2.45 -13.96
CA ALA A 58 5.04 3.51 -13.05
C ALA A 58 4.40 3.37 -11.67
N LEU A 59 5.11 3.73 -10.61
CA LEU A 59 4.55 3.84 -9.27
C LEU A 59 3.81 5.17 -9.10
N LYS A 60 2.58 5.11 -8.57
CA LYS A 60 1.81 6.28 -8.15
C LYS A 60 1.52 6.16 -6.65
N ILE A 61 2.18 7.00 -5.86
CA ILE A 61 2.11 6.99 -4.40
C ILE A 61 1.20 8.13 -3.97
N VAL A 62 0.17 7.80 -3.21
CA VAL A 62 -0.86 8.74 -2.73
C VAL A 62 -1.04 8.59 -1.23
N MET A 63 -1.38 9.70 -0.57
CA MET A 63 -1.80 9.67 0.82
C MET A 63 -3.33 9.67 0.86
N LEU A 64 -3.92 8.67 1.52
CA LEU A 64 -5.36 8.66 1.75
C LEU A 64 -5.66 9.51 2.98
N LYS A 65 -6.61 10.44 2.82
CA LYS A 65 -7.06 11.28 3.93
C LYS A 65 -8.09 10.55 4.77
N MET A 66 -8.98 9.81 4.12
CA MET A 66 -9.95 8.95 4.76
C MET A 66 -9.83 7.55 4.18
N MET A 67 -10.12 6.55 5.01
CA MET A 67 -10.10 5.16 4.57
C MET A 67 -11.15 4.92 3.46
N THR A 68 -12.23 5.69 3.44
CA THR A 68 -13.25 5.65 2.38
C THR A 68 -12.78 6.16 1.01
N ASP A 69 -11.63 6.82 0.93
CA ASP A 69 -11.10 7.37 -0.33
C ASP A 69 -10.40 6.30 -1.18
N PHE A 70 -10.40 5.04 -0.72
CA PHE A 70 -9.79 3.91 -1.41
C PHE A 70 -10.48 3.64 -2.77
N ASP A 71 -9.71 3.75 -3.85
CA ASP A 71 -10.21 3.65 -5.23
C ASP A 71 -9.22 2.90 -6.13
N GLY A 72 -9.19 1.57 -5.95
CA GLY A 72 -8.44 0.67 -6.84
C GLY A 72 -6.93 0.67 -6.61
N GLU A 73 -6.47 1.00 -5.40
CA GLU A 73 -5.06 0.85 -5.07
C GLU A 73 -4.62 -0.61 -5.05
N HIS A 74 -3.39 -0.84 -5.50
CA HIS A 74 -2.80 -2.17 -5.61
C HIS A 74 -2.04 -2.54 -4.35
N VAL A 75 -1.60 -1.51 -3.62
CA VAL A 75 -0.91 -1.62 -2.34
C VAL A 75 -1.52 -0.63 -1.36
N LEU A 76 -1.76 -1.10 -0.15
CA LEU A 76 -2.17 -0.29 0.98
C LEU A 76 -1.12 -0.42 2.08
N TYR A 77 -0.44 0.69 2.38
CA TYR A 77 0.48 0.79 3.50
C TYR A 77 -0.19 1.45 4.70
N LEU A 78 -0.27 0.69 5.79
CA LEU A 78 -0.83 1.12 7.07
C LEU A 78 0.31 1.45 8.03
N SER A 79 0.61 2.74 8.12
CA SER A 79 1.62 3.22 9.07
C SER A 79 1.01 3.41 10.47
N GLY A 80 1.76 3.05 11.51
CA GLY A 80 1.33 3.23 12.89
C GLY A 80 0.47 2.08 13.44
N LYS A 81 -0.27 2.37 14.51
CA LYS A 81 -0.98 1.35 15.30
C LYS A 81 -2.23 0.83 14.58
N TRP A 82 -2.45 -0.48 14.69
CA TRP A 82 -3.73 -1.08 14.38
C TRP A 82 -4.82 -0.55 15.32
N THR A 83 -5.90 -0.02 14.76
CA THR A 83 -7.04 0.49 15.53
C THR A 83 -8.32 -0.26 15.18
N ALA A 84 -9.36 -0.09 15.98
CA ALA A 84 -10.70 -0.58 15.65
C ALA A 84 -11.17 -0.04 14.28
N SER A 85 -10.82 1.21 13.93
CA SER A 85 -11.13 1.81 12.64
C SER A 85 -10.35 1.16 11.50
N THR A 86 -9.09 0.80 11.71
CA THR A 86 -8.26 0.06 10.75
C THR A 86 -8.84 -1.33 10.50
N LYS A 87 -9.18 -2.04 11.58
CA LYS A 87 -9.82 -3.36 11.51
C LYS A 87 -11.14 -3.29 10.76
N PHE A 88 -12.01 -2.36 11.17
CA PHE A 88 -13.30 -2.14 10.53
C PHE A 88 -13.13 -1.87 9.03
N PHE A 89 -12.18 -1.01 8.63
CA PHE A 89 -11.93 -0.75 7.23
C PHE A 89 -11.51 -2.01 6.47
N ILE A 90 -10.53 -2.77 6.97
CA ILE A 90 -10.05 -3.98 6.28
C ILE A 90 -11.16 -5.02 6.15
N GLU A 91 -11.98 -5.17 7.19
CA GLU A 91 -13.09 -6.12 7.20
C GLU A 91 -14.28 -5.67 6.34
N ASN A 92 -14.55 -4.37 6.24
CA ASN A 92 -15.79 -3.85 5.62
C ASN A 92 -15.58 -3.25 4.22
N VAL A 93 -14.36 -2.90 3.81
CA VAL A 93 -14.07 -2.41 2.45
C VAL A 93 -13.76 -3.54 1.46
N GLY A 94 -13.93 -4.79 1.91
CA GLY A 94 -13.82 -5.95 1.03
C GLY A 94 -12.41 -6.15 0.48
N LEU A 95 -11.38 -5.68 1.20
CA LEU A 95 -9.98 -5.87 0.77
C LEU A 95 -9.65 -7.36 0.58
N LYS A 96 -10.31 -8.25 1.33
CA LYS A 96 -10.16 -9.71 1.21
C LYS A 96 -10.56 -10.27 -0.16
N GLU A 97 -11.43 -9.58 -0.88
CA GLU A 97 -11.94 -10.01 -2.20
C GLU A 97 -11.24 -9.27 -3.35
N ARG A 98 -10.33 -8.35 -3.04
CA ARG A 98 -9.63 -7.53 -4.02
C ARG A 98 -8.14 -7.90 -4.07
N PRO A 99 -7.49 -7.77 -5.24
CA PRO A 99 -6.07 -8.08 -5.39
C PRO A 99 -5.18 -6.97 -4.81
N ILE A 100 -5.26 -6.75 -3.50
CA ILE A 100 -4.60 -5.63 -2.82
C ILE A 100 -3.56 -6.20 -1.85
N LEU A 101 -2.31 -5.81 -2.04
CA LEU A 101 -1.28 -6.07 -1.04
C LEU A 101 -1.43 -5.08 0.11
N THR A 102 -1.77 -5.57 1.30
CA THR A 102 -1.78 -4.73 2.51
C THR A 102 -0.50 -4.98 3.29
N VAL A 103 0.21 -3.91 3.67
CA VAL A 103 1.45 -3.93 4.45
C VAL A 103 1.25 -3.06 5.69
N GLY A 104 1.63 -3.54 6.86
CA GLY A 104 1.39 -2.85 8.12
C GLY A 104 2.53 -3.01 9.11
N GLU A 105 2.73 -2.02 9.97
CA GLU A 105 3.89 -1.96 10.88
C GLU A 105 3.65 -2.62 12.24
N SER A 106 2.41 -2.90 12.62
CA SER A 106 2.06 -3.41 13.95
C SER A 106 2.05 -4.94 14.03
N GLU A 107 2.48 -5.52 15.15
CA GLU A 107 2.36 -6.96 15.41
C GLU A 107 0.91 -7.46 15.28
N ASP A 108 -0.06 -6.64 15.70
CA ASP A 108 -1.49 -6.92 15.55
C ASP A 108 -1.92 -7.08 14.08
N PHE A 109 -1.18 -6.53 13.10
CA PHE A 109 -1.48 -6.68 11.68
C PHE A 109 -1.16 -8.09 11.17
N VAL A 110 -0.04 -8.66 11.62
CA VAL A 110 0.39 -10.02 11.24
C VAL A 110 -0.63 -11.05 11.69
N ILE A 111 -1.22 -10.87 12.88
CA ILE A 111 -2.28 -11.75 13.41
C ILE A 111 -3.54 -11.72 12.55
N ASN A 112 -3.80 -10.61 11.84
CA ASN A 112 -5.01 -10.42 11.03
C ASN A 112 -4.81 -10.73 9.52
N GLY A 113 -3.73 -11.43 9.15
CA GLY A 113 -3.47 -11.89 7.77
C GLY A 113 -2.72 -10.87 6.91
N GLY A 114 -2.10 -9.88 7.55
CA GLY A 114 -1.19 -8.95 6.90
C GLY A 114 0.19 -9.53 6.57
N ILE A 115 0.89 -8.90 5.61
CA ILE A 115 2.32 -9.14 5.33
C ILE A 115 3.18 -8.05 5.99
#